data_AF-A0AAP0KZA4-F1
#
_entry.id   AF-A0AAP0KZA4-F1
#
_cell.length_a   1.000
_cell.length_b   1.000
_cell.length_c   1.000
_cell.angle_alpha   90.00
_cell.angle_beta   90.00
_cell.angle_gamma   90.00
#
_symmetry.space_group_name_H-M   'P 1'
#
loop_
_entity.id
_entity.type
_entity.pdbx_description
1 polymer ?
#
loop_
_entity_poly.entity_id
_entity_poly.type
_entity_poly.pdbx_seq_one_letter_code
_entity_poly.pdbx_strand_id
1 'polypeptide(L)'
;MVNKISAVFVVCLVVLLATTPSLVVVAEDDSYAICLKGCLDNCKAAGSGNSFCEMRCDGKCLAKEAAGIIVGRSNALILKRSRSKGAA
;
A
#
# COMPACT_ATOMS: atom_id res chain seq x y z
N MET A 1 -24.64 17.82 -26.58
CA MET A 1 -25.39 17.40 -25.38
C MET A 1 -24.38 16.85 -24.34
N VAL A 2 -23.62 17.74 -23.69
CA VAL A 2 -22.44 17.40 -22.84
C VAL A 2 -22.80 17.18 -21.36
N ASN A 3 -23.98 17.62 -20.93
CA ASN A 3 -24.42 17.54 -19.52
C ASN A 3 -24.83 16.14 -19.03
N LYS A 4 -24.96 15.13 -19.90
CA LYS A 4 -25.42 13.80 -19.48
C LYS A 4 -24.29 12.86 -19.04
N ILE A 5 -23.06 13.14 -19.46
CA ILE A 5 -21.90 12.26 -19.19
C ILE A 5 -21.25 12.62 -17.84
N SER A 6 -21.28 13.90 -17.45
CA SER A 6 -20.69 14.36 -16.18
C SER A 6 -21.44 13.82 -14.95
N ALA A 7 -22.76 13.70 -15.02
CA ALA A 7 -23.58 13.22 -13.91
C ALA A 7 -23.27 11.75 -13.55
N VAL A 8 -23.05 10.91 -14.55
CA VAL A 8 -22.72 9.49 -14.35
C VAL A 8 -21.36 9.32 -13.69
N PHE A 9 -20.38 10.13 -14.09
CA PHE A 9 -19.03 10.08 -13.53
C PHE A 9 -19.01 10.45 -12.04
N VAL A 10 -19.77 11.49 -11.66
CA VAL A 10 -19.86 11.95 -10.27
C VAL A 10 -20.56 10.90 -9.39
N VAL A 11 -21.63 10.27 -9.86
CA VAL A 11 -22.32 9.20 -9.10
C VAL A 11 -21.41 7.99 -8.91
N CYS A 12 -20.64 7.61 -9.93
CA CYS A 12 -19.72 6.48 -9.86
C CYS A 12 -18.65 6.68 -8.76
N LEU A 13 -18.08 7.88 -8.68
CA LEU A 13 -17.09 8.22 -7.64
C LEU A 13 -17.69 8.17 -6.22
N VAL A 14 -18.93 8.63 -6.04
CA VAL A 14 -19.62 8.62 -4.74
C VAL A 14 -19.95 7.19 -4.28
N VAL A 15 -20.36 6.30 -5.20
CA VAL A 15 -20.62 4.88 -4.89
C VAL A 15 -19.32 4.16 -4.51
N LEU A 16 -18.21 4.45 -5.20
CA LEU A 16 -16.90 3.91 -4.85
C LEU A 16 -16.45 4.35 -3.45
N LEU A 17 -16.69 5.61 -3.09
CA LEU A 17 -16.36 6.15 -1.76
C LEU A 17 -17.24 5.56 -0.64
N ALA A 18 -18.52 5.28 -0.92
CA ALA A 18 -19.46 4.75 0.08
C ALA A 18 -19.30 3.24 0.33
N THR A 19 -18.77 2.49 -0.64
CA THR A 19 -18.57 1.03 -0.52
C THR A 19 -17.22 0.65 0.06
N THR A 20 -16.25 1.58 0.10
CA THR A 20 -15.01 1.40 0.84
C THR A 20 -15.22 1.80 2.30
N PRO A 21 -15.18 0.87 3.28
CA PRO A 21 -15.15 1.25 4.67
C PRO A 21 -13.93 2.13 4.90
N SER A 22 -14.17 3.30 5.46
CA SER A 22 -13.23 4.32 5.93
C SER A 22 -11.76 3.90 5.75
N LEU A 23 -11.13 4.43 4.70
CA LEU A 23 -9.68 4.54 4.60
C LEU A 23 -9.21 5.50 5.70
N VAL A 24 -9.32 5.06 6.95
CA VAL A 24 -8.54 5.62 8.03
C VAL A 24 -7.10 5.33 7.61
N VAL A 25 -6.44 6.36 7.10
CA VAL A 25 -4.99 6.39 6.94
C VAL A 25 -4.43 6.44 8.37
N VAL A 26 -4.59 5.35 9.10
CA VAL A 26 -3.74 5.07 10.24
C VAL A 26 -2.41 4.81 9.58
N ALA A 27 -1.48 5.76 9.75
CA ALA A 27 -0.08 5.55 9.50
C ALA A 27 0.42 4.47 10.47
N GLU A 28 0.01 3.23 10.23
CA GLU A 28 0.65 2.06 10.78
C GLU A 28 1.80 1.72 9.85
N ASP A 29 3.02 1.76 10.38
CA ASP A 29 4.27 1.27 9.78
C ASP A 29 4.04 0.34 8.58
N ASP A 30 3.91 0.96 7.40
CA ASP A 30 3.73 0.24 6.16
C ASP A 30 5.10 -0.37 5.86
N SER A 31 5.29 -1.60 6.34
CA SER A 31 6.59 -2.30 6.32
C SER A 31 7.13 -2.44 4.89
N TYR A 32 6.21 -2.43 3.91
CA TYR A 32 6.51 -2.31 2.51
C TYR A 32 7.12 -0.95 2.16
N ALA A 33 6.49 0.16 2.55
CA ALA A 33 7.00 1.51 2.32
C ALA A 33 8.37 1.75 2.98
N ILE A 34 8.59 1.21 4.18
CA ILE A 34 9.90 1.28 4.86
C ILE A 34 10.95 0.48 4.09
N CYS A 35 10.61 -0.73 3.64
CA CYS A 35 11.48 -1.54 2.79
C CYS A 35 11.83 -0.82 1.48
N LEU A 36 10.83 -0.26 0.81
CA LEU A 36 10.98 0.40 -0.47
C LEU A 36 11.86 1.64 -0.34
N LYS A 37 11.59 2.49 0.66
CA LYS A 37 12.38 3.70 0.91
C LYS A 37 13.85 3.39 1.19
N GLY A 38 14.12 2.47 2.11
CA GLY A 38 15.49 2.06 2.43
C GLY A 38 16.22 1.45 1.22
N CYS A 39 15.52 0.68 0.39
CA CYS A 39 16.11 0.13 -0.83
C CYS A 39 16.39 1.22 -1.88
N LEU A 40 15.46 2.15 -2.08
CA LEU A 40 15.60 3.25 -3.04
C LEU A 40 16.76 4.17 -2.67
N ASP A 41 16.91 4.53 -1.40
CA ASP A 41 18.00 5.38 -0.94
C ASP A 41 19.37 4.72 -1.21
N ASN A 42 19.50 3.42 -0.93
CA ASN A 42 20.72 2.65 -1.24
C ASN A 42 20.97 2.52 -2.75
N CYS A 43 19.92 2.31 -3.54
CA CYS A 43 20.04 2.15 -4.99
C CYS A 43 20.42 3.47 -5.68
N LYS A 44 19.85 4.59 -5.22
CA LYS A 44 20.21 5.94 -5.68
C LYS A 44 21.63 6.31 -5.26
N ALA A 45 22.03 5.97 -4.03
CA ALA A 45 23.39 6.17 -3.56
C ALA A 45 24.44 5.41 -4.40
N ALA A 46 24.05 4.26 -4.99
CA ALA A 46 24.90 3.51 -5.92
C ALA A 46 24.96 4.11 -7.34
N GLY A 47 24.33 5.26 -7.60
CA GLY A 47 24.32 5.93 -8.90
C GLY A 47 23.41 5.30 -9.95
N SER A 48 22.45 4.45 -9.52
CA SER A 48 21.50 3.83 -10.44
C SER A 48 20.32 4.76 -10.78
N GLY A 49 19.74 4.60 -11.97
CA GLY A 49 18.60 5.42 -12.43
C GLY A 49 17.32 5.16 -11.62
N ASN A 50 16.48 6.20 -11.48
CA ASN A 50 15.28 6.15 -10.62
C ASN A 50 14.36 4.98 -10.98
N SER A 51 13.93 4.85 -12.24
CA SER A 51 13.02 3.77 -12.68
C SER A 51 13.61 2.37 -12.50
N PHE A 52 14.94 2.23 -12.63
CA PHE A 52 15.64 0.97 -12.37
C PHE A 52 15.59 0.60 -10.89
N CYS A 53 15.79 1.59 -10.01
CA CYS A 53 15.69 1.40 -8.58
C CYS A 53 14.27 1.06 -8.13
N GLU A 54 13.25 1.71 -8.68
CA GLU A 54 11.84 1.41 -8.39
C GLU A 54 11.53 -0.06 -8.69
N MET A 55 11.75 -0.54 -9.92
CA MET A 55 11.44 -1.94 -10.29
C MET A 55 12.24 -2.96 -9.48
N ARG A 56 13.52 -2.69 -9.24
CA ARG A 56 14.39 -3.60 -8.48
C ARG A 56 13.99 -3.67 -7.01
N CYS A 57 13.69 -2.53 -6.41
CA CYS A 57 13.32 -2.45 -5.01
C CYS A 57 11.91 -2.98 -4.75
N ASP A 58 10.98 -2.73 -5.67
CA ASP A 58 9.63 -3.29 -5.64
C ASP A 58 9.67 -4.82 -5.62
N GLY A 59 10.40 -5.45 -6.56
CA GLY A 59 10.60 -6.90 -6.57
C GLY A 59 11.30 -7.46 -5.32
N LYS A 60 12.27 -6.74 -4.76
CA LYS A 60 12.96 -7.13 -3.50
C LYS A 60 12.03 -7.08 -2.30
N CYS A 61 11.18 -6.07 -2.21
CA CYS A 61 10.24 -5.91 -1.10
C CYS A 61 9.06 -6.87 -1.25
N LEU A 62 8.54 -7.09 -2.45
CA LEU A 62 7.54 -8.14 -2.72
C LEU A 62 8.06 -9.53 -2.35
N ALA A 63 9.31 -9.87 -2.67
CA ALA A 63 9.91 -11.14 -2.28
C ALA A 63 10.03 -11.28 -0.74
N LYS A 64 10.37 -10.19 -0.03
CA LYS A 64 10.37 -10.17 1.43
C LYS A 64 8.96 -10.31 2.00
N GLU A 65 7.96 -9.72 1.36
CA GLU A 65 6.57 -9.81 1.78
C GLU A 65 6.03 -11.24 1.58
N ALA A 66 6.30 -11.83 0.41
CA ALA A 66 5.95 -13.22 0.10
C ALA A 66 6.64 -14.22 1.02
N ALA A 67 7.86 -13.92 1.46
CA ALA A 67 8.59 -14.71 2.46
C ALA A 67 8.12 -14.46 3.91
N GLY A 68 7.16 -13.56 4.13
CA GLY A 68 6.67 -13.19 5.45
C GLY A 68 7.67 -12.40 6.31
N ILE A 69 8.76 -11.90 5.71
CA ILE A 69 9.79 -11.11 6.39
C ILE A 69 9.27 -9.69 6.69
N ILE A 70 8.45 -9.14 5.79
CA ILE A 70 7.72 -7.90 5.99
C ILE A 70 6.22 -8.17 5.87
N VAL A 71 5.43 -7.52 6.70
CA VAL A 71 3.99 -7.74 6.73
C VAL A 71 3.31 -6.71 5.83
N GLY A 72 2.72 -7.19 4.74
CA GLY A 72 1.87 -6.36 3.88
C GLY A 72 0.62 -5.90 4.61
N ARG A 73 0.07 -4.74 4.20
CA ARG A 73 -1.07 -4.05 4.82
C ARG A 73 -2.31 -4.94 5.04
N SER A 74 -2.53 -5.92 4.18
CA SER A 74 -3.62 -6.92 4.30
C SER A 74 -3.41 -7.90 5.47
N ASN A 75 -2.16 -8.30 5.73
CA ASN A 75 -1.80 -9.25 6.79
C ASN A 75 -1.64 -8.57 8.16
N ALA A 76 -1.25 -7.29 8.20
CA ALA A 76 -1.14 -6.51 9.44
C ALA A 76 -2.50 -6.38 10.16
N LEU A 77 -3.58 -6.18 9.40
CA LEU A 77 -4.94 -6.15 9.93
C LEU A 77 -5.37 -7.51 10.53
N ILE A 78 -4.94 -8.62 9.93
CA ILE A 78 -5.22 -9.98 10.44
C ILE A 78 -4.44 -10.24 11.75
N LEU A 79 -3.15 -9.88 11.81
CA LEU A 79 -2.33 -9.99 13.02
C LEU A 79 -2.86 -9.15 14.18
N LYS A 80 -3.32 -7.92 13.92
CA LYS A 80 -3.96 -7.08 14.94
C LYS A 80 -5.28 -7.65 15.43
N ARG A 81 -6.08 -8.25 14.54
CA ARG A 81 -7.34 -8.91 14.91
C ARG A 81 -7.10 -10.14 15.80
N SER A 82 -6.00 -10.87 15.57
CA SER A 82 -5.56 -11.98 16.44
C SER A 82 -5.05 -11.49 17.80
N ARG A 83 -4.29 -10.38 17.83
CA ARG A 83 -3.79 -9.79 19.09
C ARG A 83 -4.91 -9.23 19.97
N SER A 84 -5.95 -8.65 19.36
CA SER A 84 -7.13 -8.16 20.08
C SER A 84 -8.02 -9.27 20.66
N LYS A 85 -7.93 -10.51 20.15
CA LYS A 85 -8.68 -11.66 20.68
C LYS A 85 -7.96 -12.41 21.80
N GLY A 86 -6.66 -12.16 22.01
CA GLY A 86 -5.87 -12.77 23.08
C GLY A 86 -5.77 -11.94 24.37
N ALA A 87 -6.51 -10.84 24.45
CA ALA A 87 -6.60 -9.98 25.64
C ALA A 87 -8.04 -9.98 26.18
N ALA A 88 -8.57 -11.17 26.44
CA ALA A 88 -9.81 -11.40 27.18
C ALA A 88 -9.60 -12.61 28.10
#